data_AF-A0A0J6WDC0-F1
#
_entry.id   AF-A0A0J6WDC0-F1
#
_cell.length_a   1.000
_cell.length_b   1.000
_cell.length_c   1.000
_cell.angle_alpha   90.00
_cell.angle_beta   90.00
_cell.angle_gamma   90.00
#
_symmetry.space_group_name_H-M   'P 1'
#
loop_
_entity.id
_entity.type
_entity.pdbx_description
1 polymer ?
#
loop_
_entity_poly.entity_id
_entity_poly.type
_entity_poly.pdbx_seq_one_letter_code
_entity_poly.pdbx_strand_id
1 'polypeptide(L)'
;MSSLWVYVRIQLMMFVFGIVGPIFLFVYFAAQPDLTIRWMYWWGLAITVGDILLALAVTDTILGKDRELAAGRAAQQADEETP
;
A
#
# COMPACT_ATOMS: atom_id res chain seq x y z
N MET A 1 -23.77 8.05 1.04
CA MET A 1 -22.64 7.95 2.00
C MET A 1 -21.51 8.81 1.43
N SER A 2 -21.11 9.87 2.13
CA SER A 2 -20.10 10.83 1.64
C SER A 2 -18.78 10.11 1.31
N SER A 3 -18.28 10.25 0.08
CA SER A 3 -17.02 9.62 -0.37
C SER A 3 -15.84 9.91 0.56
N LEU A 4 -15.85 11.07 1.23
CA LEU A 4 -14.86 11.44 2.25
C LEU A 4 -14.80 10.44 3.39
N TRP A 5 -15.95 9.94 3.84
CA TRP A 5 -16.04 9.01 4.96
C TRP A 5 -15.54 7.60 4.60
N VAL A 6 -15.73 7.19 3.34
CA VAL A 6 -15.16 5.95 2.80
C VAL A 6 -13.64 6.06 2.73
N TYR A 7 -13.12 7.18 2.24
CA TYR A 7 -11.69 7.40 2.12
C TYR A 7 -10.98 7.38 3.47
N VAL A 8 -11.51 8.13 4.46
CA VAL A 8 -10.97 8.14 5.83
C VAL A 8 -10.96 6.73 6.44
N ARG A 9 -12.02 5.96 6.24
CA ARG A 9 -12.11 4.60 6.79
C ARG A 9 -11.10 3.64 6.16
N ILE A 10 -10.92 3.72 4.85
CA ILE A 10 -9.91 2.91 4.14
C ILE A 10 -8.51 3.32 4.57
N GLN A 11 -8.24 4.63 4.68
CA GLN A 11 -6.93 5.12 5.08
C GLN A 11 -6.58 4.68 6.52
N LEU A 12 -7.57 4.72 7.43
CA LEU A 12 -7.41 4.25 8.80
C LEU A 12 -7.18 2.73 8.86
N MET A 13 -7.90 1.93 8.05
CA MET A 13 -7.60 0.50 7.92
C MET A 13 -6.17 0.28 7.42
N MET A 14 -5.74 0.98 6.37
CA MET A 14 -4.40 0.84 5.79
C MET A 14 -3.32 1.22 6.80
N PHE A 15 -3.56 2.24 7.64
CA PHE A 15 -2.65 2.63 8.70
C PHE A 15 -2.54 1.56 9.80
N VAL A 16 -3.66 0.96 10.19
CA VAL A 16 -3.69 -0.15 11.16
C VAL A 16 -2.97 -1.37 10.60
N PHE A 17 -3.22 -1.78 9.36
CA PHE A 17 -2.54 -2.95 8.77
C PHE A 17 -1.06 -2.70 8.48
N GLY A 18 -0.69 -1.51 7.99
CA GLY A 18 0.69 -1.17 7.64
C GLY A 18 1.62 -1.04 8.85
N ILE A 19 1.09 -0.63 10.01
CA ILE A 19 1.91 -0.47 11.23
C ILE A 19 2.03 -1.75 12.07
N VAL A 20 1.14 -2.74 11.86
CA VAL A 20 1.14 -3.99 12.63
C VAL A 20 2.47 -4.74 12.50
N GLY A 21 3.02 -4.86 11.29
CA GLY A 21 4.31 -5.52 11.04
C GLY A 21 5.47 -4.86 11.80
N PRO A 22 5.69 -3.54 11.64
CA PRO A 22 6.68 -2.79 12.42
C PRO A 22 6.51 -2.90 13.94
N ILE A 23 5.28 -2.85 14.47
CA ILE A 23 5.03 -3.00 15.91
C ILE A 23 5.44 -4.39 16.41
N PHE A 24 5.10 -5.45 15.67
CA PHE A 24 5.48 -6.81 16.04
C PHE A 24 7.00 -6.99 16.10
N LEU A 25 7.71 -6.47 15.10
CA LEU A 25 9.17 -6.48 15.07
C LEU A 25 9.76 -5.65 16.23
N PHE A 26 9.21 -4.46 16.48
CA PHE A 26 9.66 -3.60 17.57
C PHE A 26 9.54 -4.29 18.93
N VAL A 27 8.39 -4.91 19.22
CA VAL A 27 8.16 -5.65 20.47
C VAL A 27 9.12 -6.84 20.58
N TYR A 28 9.33 -7.60 19.50
CA TYR A 28 10.27 -8.72 19.49
C TYR A 28 11.70 -8.31 19.86
N PHE A 29 12.18 -7.18 19.32
CA PHE A 29 13.52 -6.66 19.64
C PHE A 29 13.60 -6.00 21.01
N ALA A 30 12.51 -5.41 21.51
CA ALA A 30 12.46 -4.77 22.82
C ALA A 30 12.41 -5.79 23.98
N ALA A 31 11.83 -6.97 23.77
CA ALA A 31 11.58 -7.97 24.82
C ALA A 31 12.68 -9.05 24.95
N GLN A 32 13.90 -8.81 24.44
CA GLN A 32 15.02 -9.76 24.52
C GLN A 32 15.40 -10.04 25.99
N PRO A 33 15.67 -11.30 26.41
CA PRO A 33 16.02 -12.48 25.59
C PRO A 33 14.95 -13.60 25.57
N ASP A 34 13.66 -13.26 25.58
CA ASP A 34 12.60 -14.27 25.66
C ASP A 34 12.38 -15.02 24.32
N LEU A 35 12.73 -16.32 24.29
CA LEU A 35 12.53 -17.20 23.13
C LEU A 35 11.06 -17.46 22.79
N THR A 36 10.12 -17.23 23.73
CA THR A 36 8.68 -17.40 23.52
C THR A 36 8.16 -16.47 22.42
N ILE A 37 8.83 -15.32 22.24
CA ILE A 37 8.39 -14.23 21.37
C ILE A 37 8.91 -14.41 19.93
N ARG A 38 9.69 -15.47 19.64
CA ARG A 38 10.27 -15.73 18.30
C ARG A 38 9.23 -15.87 17.19
N TRP A 39 7.99 -16.24 17.51
CA TRP A 39 6.90 -16.27 16.53
C TRP A 39 6.55 -14.86 16.00
N MET A 40 6.66 -13.83 16.83
CA MET A 40 6.37 -12.44 16.45
C MET A 40 7.37 -11.90 15.44
N TYR A 41 8.63 -12.36 15.47
CA TYR A 41 9.63 -12.01 14.47
C TYR A 41 9.21 -12.47 13.07
N TRP A 42 8.87 -13.75 12.93
CA TRP A 42 8.49 -14.33 11.65
C TRP A 42 7.19 -13.75 11.10
N TRP A 43 6.18 -13.55 11.97
CA TRP A 43 4.93 -12.92 11.57
C TRP A 43 5.09 -11.43 11.26
N GLY A 44 5.84 -10.69 12.08
CA GLY A 44 6.13 -9.28 11.83
C GLY A 44 6.81 -9.08 10.48
N LEU A 45 7.82 -9.91 10.18
CA LEU A 45 8.52 -9.87 8.90
C LEU A 45 7.59 -10.22 7.73
N ALA A 46 6.81 -11.30 7.85
CA ALA A 46 5.88 -11.71 6.80
C ALA A 46 4.80 -10.66 6.51
N ILE A 47 4.23 -10.05 7.55
CA ILE A 47 3.23 -8.97 7.42
C ILE A 47 3.86 -7.75 6.77
N THR A 48 5.03 -7.30 7.22
CA THR A 48 5.72 -6.13 6.64
C THR A 48 6.04 -6.35 5.16
N VAL A 49 6.58 -7.51 4.80
CA VAL A 49 6.87 -7.81 3.38
C VAL A 49 5.58 -7.85 2.56
N GLY A 50 4.53 -8.50 3.06
CA GLY A 50 3.24 -8.55 2.39
C GLY A 50 2.63 -7.16 2.18
N ASP A 51 2.71 -6.28 3.18
CA ASP A 51 2.21 -4.91 3.11
C ASP A 51 2.96 -4.08 2.06
N ILE A 52 4.30 -4.17 2.02
CA ILE A 52 5.13 -3.50 1.02
C ILE A 52 4.80 -4.00 -0.39
N LEU A 53 4.68 -5.32 -0.58
CA LEU A 53 4.33 -5.89 -1.88
C LEU A 53 2.93 -5.44 -2.34
N LEU A 54 1.97 -5.37 -1.42
CA LEU A 54 0.63 -4.87 -1.71
C LEU A 54 0.67 -3.39 -2.10
N ALA A 55 1.43 -2.56 -1.38
CA ALA A 55 1.62 -1.14 -1.69
C ALA A 55 2.23 -0.94 -3.09
N LEU A 56 3.24 -1.75 -3.43
CA LEU A 56 3.85 -1.74 -4.76
C LEU A 56 2.86 -2.17 -5.85
N ALA A 57 2.11 -3.25 -5.63
CA ALA A 57 1.12 -3.72 -6.60
C ALA A 57 0.01 -2.68 -6.83
N VAL A 58 -0.52 -2.06 -5.78
CA VAL A 58 -1.52 -1.00 -5.90
C VAL A 58 -0.93 0.19 -6.66
N THR A 59 0.29 0.60 -6.33
CA THR A 59 0.97 1.72 -7.01
C THR A 59 1.15 1.44 -8.50
N ASP A 60 1.59 0.22 -8.86
CA ASP A 60 1.75 -0.20 -10.26
C ASP A 60 0.43 -0.13 -11.04
N THR A 61 -0.67 -0.62 -10.45
CA THR A 61 -2.00 -0.55 -11.08
C THR A 61 -2.51 0.88 -11.27
N ILE A 62 -2.19 1.80 -10.35
CA ILE A 62 -2.57 3.21 -10.46
C ILE A 62 -1.76 3.89 -11.58
N LEU A 63 -0.43 3.70 -11.57
CA LEU A 63 0.46 4.28 -12.59
C LEU A 63 0.14 3.78 -14.01
N GLY A 64 -0.25 2.50 -14.16
CA GLY A 64 -0.68 1.94 -15.44
C GLY A 64 -1.90 2.67 -16.02
N LYS A 65 -2.92 2.90 -15.19
CA LYS A 65 -4.14 3.62 -15.59
C LYS A 65 -3.87 5.08 -15.96
N ASP A 66 -2.99 5.75 -15.23
CA ASP A 66 -2.63 7.15 -15.52
C ASP A 66 -1.94 7.29 -16.87
N ARG A 67 -1.07 6.33 -17.24
CA ARG A 67 -0.43 6.29 -18.56
C ARG A 67 -1.43 6.09 -19.69
N GLU A 68 -2.38 5.19 -19.52
CA GLU A 68 -3.45 4.93 -20.51
C GLU A 68 -4.29 6.19 -20.75
N LEU A 69 -4.70 6.87 -19.68
CA LEU A 69 -5.45 8.13 -19.77
C LEU A 69 -4.63 9.25 -20.44
N ALA A 70 -3.33 9.35 -20.14
CA ALA A 70 -2.44 10.32 -20.77
C ALA A 70 -2.26 10.04 -22.26
N ALA A 71 -2.09 8.78 -22.65
CA ALA A 71 -1.99 8.36 -24.05
C ALA A 71 -3.29 8.66 -24.82
N GLY A 72 -4.46 8.39 -24.24
CA GLY A 72 -5.75 8.70 -24.84
C GLY A 72 -5.96 10.19 -25.08
N ARG A 73 -5.56 11.05 -24.12
CA ARG A 73 -5.60 12.51 -24.29
C ARG A 73 -4.68 13.00 -25.40
N ALA A 74 -3.46 12.47 -25.46
CA ALA A 74 -2.49 12.84 -26.49
C ALA A 74 -3.00 12.46 -27.90
N ALA A 75 -3.63 11.29 -28.05
CA ALA A 75 -4.22 10.86 -29.32
C ALA A 75 -5.41 11.74 -29.73
N GLN A 76 -6.27 12.13 -28.78
CA GLN A 76 -7.41 13.00 -29.07
C GLN A 76 -6.97 14.41 -29.47
N GLN A 77 -5.95 14.97 -28.82
CA GLN A 77 -5.39 16.27 -29.20
C GLN A 77 -4.77 16.25 -30.60
N ALA A 78 -4.10 15.16 -30.98
CA ALA A 78 -3.54 15.01 -32.31
C ALA A 78 -4.61 14.96 -33.42
N ASP A 79 -5.78 14.35 -33.15
CA ASP A 79 -6.92 14.31 -34.07
C ASP A 79 -7.58 15.70 -34.23
N GLU A 80 -7.65 16.46 -33.13
CA GLU A 80 -8.25 17.81 -33.09
C GLU A 80 -7.37 18.90 -33.75
N GLU A 81 -6.04 18.66 -33.86
CA GLU A 81 -5.08 19.54 -34.54
C GLU A 81 -4.91 19.23 -36.05
N THR A 82 -5.52 18.15 -36.56
CA THR A 82 -5.59 17.83 -37.99
C THR A 82 -6.95 18.23 -38.60
N PRO A 83 -7.05 19.37 -39.33
CA PRO A 83 -8.27 19.78 -40.03
C PRO A 83 -8.56 18.97 -41.30
#